data_AF-A0A8S1LD91-F1
#
_entry.id   AF-A0A8S1LD91-F1
#
_cell.length_a   1.000
_cell.length_b   1.000
_cell.length_c   1.000
_cell.angle_alpha   90.00
_cell.angle_beta   90.00
_cell.angle_gamma   90.00
#
_symmetry.space_group_name_H-M   'P 1'
#
loop_
_entity.id
_entity.type
_entity.pdbx_description
1 polymer ?
#
loop_
_entity_poly.entity_id
_entity_poly.type
_entity_poly.pdbx_seq_one_letter_code
_entity_poly.pdbx_strand_id
1 'polypeptide(L)'
;MLSIQNKQVDSDSKVYLKNKQQLFIEGLHNDDLYQFINHSKNLNNNKQEQEKKLKSLWQQIAQDWQKYQRDVKIVQLVEFGIPFSARRDIWPLIVGNKHQITLELFEILQEQVQNIIIDRKYNYGRLDSIKLIQKDLGRTFDVPSLRNIFQIGGPLSGSLQSILETFCMYRPDIGYIQGMTYIASILLTYLDDYNTFIIFSSLITQPQLLPIYLVDTNILQIIFEQFQKLIKINIPKTYYQLKNYNIDCSNFLLEWIITLFAKPLNPDIVGRIWDRMFFCGTNVLWKTGIALLKLLSSQFKDLESTLHLLKYPTVNENELLNELNLVEYPDDVSQILSSIQI
;
A
#
# COMPACT_ATOMS: atom_id res chain seq x y z
N MET A 1 26.94 30.10 -8.79
CA MET A 1 26.90 29.31 -7.54
C MET A 1 25.75 28.28 -7.62
N LEU A 2 25.91 27.26 -8.47
CA LEU A 2 24.96 26.17 -8.68
C LEU A 2 25.75 24.87 -8.47
N SER A 3 25.86 24.39 -7.23
CA SER A 3 26.59 23.13 -6.97
C SER A 3 26.25 22.42 -5.66
N ILE A 4 25.08 22.64 -5.04
CA ILE A 4 24.75 22.00 -3.74
C ILE A 4 23.50 21.12 -3.77
N GLN A 5 22.61 21.23 -4.76
CA GLN A 5 21.32 20.49 -4.75
C GLN A 5 21.35 19.04 -5.26
N ASN A 6 22.45 18.55 -5.86
CA ASN A 6 22.51 17.19 -6.43
C ASN A 6 23.17 16.13 -5.52
N LYS A 7 23.59 16.46 -4.29
CA LYS A 7 24.25 15.49 -3.38
C LYS A 7 23.35 14.92 -2.27
N GLN A 8 22.20 15.53 -1.99
CA GLN A 8 21.35 15.15 -0.85
C GLN A 8 20.21 14.19 -1.24
N VAL A 9 19.67 14.31 -2.45
CA VAL A 9 18.67 13.35 -2.98
C VAL A 9 19.28 11.94 -3.15
N ASP A 10 20.59 11.88 -3.39
CA ASP A 10 21.32 10.62 -3.63
C ASP A 10 21.69 9.88 -2.33
N SER A 11 21.62 10.52 -1.16
CA SER A 11 21.89 9.88 0.14
C SER A 11 20.68 9.19 0.75
N ASP A 12 19.47 9.70 0.51
CA ASP A 12 18.26 9.20 1.17
C ASP A 12 17.69 7.96 0.49
N SER A 13 17.86 7.86 -0.83
CA SER A 13 17.70 6.59 -1.55
C SER A 13 18.70 5.55 -1.04
N LYS A 14 19.93 5.95 -0.67
CA LYS A 14 20.98 5.03 -0.17
C LYS A 14 20.74 4.53 1.25
N VAL A 15 20.12 5.31 2.14
CA VAL A 15 19.82 4.88 3.52
C VAL A 15 18.70 3.83 3.55
N TYR A 16 17.67 4.02 2.71
CA TYR A 16 16.57 3.07 2.63
C TYR A 16 16.92 1.82 1.79
N LEU A 17 17.74 2.01 0.75
CA LEU A 17 18.43 0.90 0.10
C LEU A 17 19.37 0.19 1.08
N LYS A 18 19.97 0.83 2.10
CA LYS A 18 20.95 0.24 3.02
C LYS A 18 20.46 -1.01 3.77
N ASN A 19 19.18 -1.04 4.14
CA ASN A 19 18.59 -2.18 4.84
C ASN A 19 18.14 -3.33 3.90
N LYS A 20 18.11 -3.09 2.58
CA LYS A 20 17.98 -4.12 1.51
C LYS A 20 19.26 -4.27 0.66
N GLN A 21 20.31 -3.50 0.90
CA GLN A 21 21.51 -3.36 0.04
C GLN A 21 22.40 -4.59 0.08
N GLN A 22 22.18 -5.50 1.03
CA GLN A 22 22.81 -6.82 0.96
C GLN A 22 22.24 -7.70 -0.17
N LEU A 23 21.16 -7.30 -0.86
CA LEU A 23 20.49 -8.10 -1.88
C LEU A 23 20.51 -7.52 -3.30
N PHE A 24 20.75 -6.22 -3.48
CA PHE A 24 20.76 -5.61 -4.81
C PHE A 24 22.19 -5.43 -5.35
N ILE A 25 22.41 -5.81 -6.61
CA ILE A 25 23.71 -5.79 -7.27
C ILE A 25 23.69 -4.72 -8.37
N GLU A 26 24.64 -3.77 -8.33
CA GLU A 26 24.90 -2.89 -9.47
C GLU A 26 25.52 -3.71 -10.60
N GLY A 27 24.90 -3.76 -11.78
CA GLY A 27 25.57 -4.28 -12.98
C GLY A 27 25.00 -5.56 -13.59
N LEU A 28 23.69 -5.80 -13.55
CA LEU A 28 23.09 -6.66 -14.57
C LEU A 28 22.94 -5.83 -15.85
N HIS A 29 23.77 -6.13 -16.85
CA HIS A 29 23.73 -5.54 -18.18
C HIS A 29 22.35 -5.82 -18.81
N ASN A 30 21.44 -4.84 -18.70
CA ASN A 30 20.26 -4.78 -19.53
C ASN A 30 20.21 -3.39 -20.17
N ASP A 31 20.70 -3.33 -21.41
CA ASP A 31 20.84 -2.08 -22.15
C ASP A 31 19.47 -1.41 -22.33
N ASP A 32 18.40 -2.17 -22.51
CA ASP A 32 17.04 -1.64 -22.70
C ASP A 32 16.49 -0.92 -21.45
N LEU A 33 16.68 -1.51 -20.26
CA LEU A 33 16.27 -0.90 -18.99
C LEU A 33 17.04 0.39 -18.73
N TYR A 34 18.35 0.37 -18.99
CA TYR A 34 19.21 1.53 -18.81
C TYR A 34 18.89 2.65 -19.81
N GLN A 35 18.71 2.30 -21.09
CA GLN A 35 18.32 3.22 -22.13
C GLN A 35 16.96 3.85 -21.82
N PHE A 36 15.98 3.07 -21.38
CA PHE A 36 14.67 3.59 -21.03
C PHE A 36 14.72 4.62 -19.89
N ILE A 37 15.41 4.30 -18.79
CA ILE A 37 15.52 5.20 -17.63
C ILE A 37 16.21 6.51 -18.02
N ASN A 38 17.32 6.45 -18.77
CA ASN A 38 18.04 7.65 -19.19
C ASN A 38 17.26 8.48 -20.21
N HIS A 39 16.57 7.84 -21.14
CA HIS A 39 15.77 8.51 -22.16
C HIS A 39 14.50 9.14 -21.57
N SER A 40 13.88 8.47 -20.59
CA SER A 40 12.67 8.96 -19.91
C SER A 40 12.95 10.11 -18.93
N LYS A 41 14.20 10.27 -18.46
CA LYS A 41 14.65 11.44 -17.68
C LYS A 41 14.89 12.69 -18.54
N ASN A 42 15.14 12.52 -19.85
CA ASN A 42 15.39 13.61 -20.80
C ASN A 42 14.13 13.89 -21.66
N LEU A 43 13.22 14.70 -21.12
CA LEU A 43 12.07 15.45 -21.70
C LEU A 43 11.41 15.05 -23.06
N ASN A 44 10.07 15.22 -23.09
CA ASN A 44 9.16 15.39 -24.26
C ASN A 44 8.94 14.20 -25.22
N ASN A 45 8.76 12.99 -24.69
CA ASN A 45 8.32 11.86 -25.49
C ASN A 45 6.79 11.70 -25.48
N ASN A 46 6.25 11.15 -26.59
CA ASN A 46 4.85 10.77 -26.72
C ASN A 46 4.48 9.80 -25.58
N LYS A 47 3.63 10.26 -24.65
CA LYS A 47 3.22 9.51 -23.45
C LYS A 47 2.77 8.09 -23.76
N GLN A 48 2.06 7.91 -24.88
CA GLN A 48 1.60 6.59 -25.34
C GLN A 48 2.75 5.65 -25.73
N GLU A 49 3.80 6.17 -26.35
CA GLU A 49 4.97 5.37 -26.73
C GLU A 49 5.78 4.97 -25.50
N GLN A 50 5.92 5.89 -24.54
CA GLN A 50 6.57 5.61 -23.27
C GLN A 50 5.82 4.52 -22.48
N GLU A 51 4.48 4.62 -22.40
CA GLU A 51 3.65 3.60 -21.76
C GLU A 51 3.77 2.22 -22.44
N LYS A 52 3.83 2.18 -23.78
CA LYS A 52 4.06 0.94 -24.54
C LYS A 52 5.42 0.31 -24.23
N LYS A 53 6.50 1.12 -24.23
CA LYS A 53 7.85 0.66 -23.90
C LYS A 53 7.93 0.17 -22.45
N LEU A 54 7.35 0.91 -21.51
CA LEU A 54 7.28 0.55 -20.10
C LEU A 54 6.55 -0.78 -19.91
N LYS A 55 5.42 -0.99 -20.61
CA LYS A 55 4.69 -2.27 -20.59
C LYS A 55 5.53 -3.43 -21.10
N SER A 56 6.24 -3.24 -22.23
CA SER A 56 7.13 -4.27 -22.78
C SER A 56 8.24 -4.65 -21.80
N LEU A 57 8.86 -3.66 -21.14
CA LEU A 57 9.91 -3.90 -20.15
C LEU A 57 9.39 -4.69 -18.95
N TRP A 58 8.22 -4.33 -18.40
CA TRP A 58 7.63 -5.08 -17.28
C TRP A 58 7.25 -6.51 -17.67
N GLN A 59 6.81 -6.75 -18.90
CA GLN A 59 6.55 -8.10 -19.40
C GLN A 59 7.83 -8.94 -19.49
N GLN A 60 8.93 -8.37 -19.99
CA GLN A 60 10.23 -9.03 -20.00
C GLN A 60 10.74 -9.32 -18.59
N ILE A 61 10.56 -8.37 -17.66
CA ILE A 61 10.93 -8.53 -16.25
C ILE A 61 10.14 -9.66 -15.59
N ALA A 62 8.84 -9.77 -15.88
CA ALA A 62 8.01 -10.85 -15.34
C ALA A 62 8.48 -12.23 -15.83
N GLN A 63 8.87 -12.34 -17.11
CA GLN A 63 9.32 -13.60 -17.71
C GLN A 63 10.64 -14.10 -17.12
N ASP A 64 11.55 -13.19 -16.74
CA ASP A 64 12.86 -13.53 -16.17
C ASP A 64 13.08 -12.84 -14.82
N TRP A 65 12.11 -13.00 -13.92
CA TRP A 65 12.13 -12.34 -12.61
C TRP A 65 13.38 -12.68 -11.79
N GLN A 66 13.86 -13.93 -11.88
CA GLN A 66 15.07 -14.38 -11.18
C GLN A 66 16.29 -13.52 -11.51
N LYS A 67 16.43 -13.12 -12.77
CA LYS A 67 17.49 -12.22 -13.23
C LYS A 67 17.32 -10.82 -12.63
N TYR A 68 16.13 -10.24 -12.71
CA TYR A 68 15.95 -8.82 -12.39
C TYR A 68 15.63 -8.51 -10.92
N GLN A 69 15.15 -9.46 -10.12
CA GLN A 69 14.68 -9.22 -8.74
C GLN A 69 15.73 -8.56 -7.82
N ARG A 70 17.03 -8.63 -8.19
CA ARG A 70 18.18 -8.02 -7.48
C ARG A 70 18.81 -6.83 -8.22
N ASP A 71 18.21 -6.33 -9.29
CA ASP A 71 18.70 -5.14 -9.98
C ASP A 71 18.15 -3.86 -9.34
N VAL A 72 19.05 -2.99 -8.86
CA VAL A 72 18.70 -1.67 -8.28
C VAL A 72 17.89 -0.83 -9.28
N LYS A 73 18.11 -1.02 -10.59
CA LYS A 73 17.39 -0.27 -11.63
C LYS A 73 15.91 -0.61 -11.69
N ILE A 74 15.45 -1.77 -11.20
CA ILE A 74 14.00 -2.00 -11.09
C ILE A 74 13.40 -0.96 -10.14
N VAL A 75 14.05 -0.64 -9.02
CA VAL A 75 13.53 0.36 -8.06
C VAL A 75 13.36 1.72 -8.75
N GLN A 76 14.28 2.09 -9.65
CA GLN A 76 14.14 3.29 -10.47
C GLN A 76 13.01 3.19 -11.50
N LEU A 77 12.80 2.01 -12.10
CA LEU A 77 11.71 1.77 -13.04
C LEU A 77 10.33 1.92 -12.37
N VAL A 78 10.21 1.47 -11.11
CA VAL A 78 8.99 1.58 -10.30
C VAL A 78 8.57 3.03 -10.07
N GLU A 79 9.49 3.99 -10.13
CA GLU A 79 9.13 5.41 -10.06
C GLU A 79 8.24 5.84 -11.24
N PHE A 80 8.42 5.23 -12.41
CA PHE A 80 7.56 5.41 -13.59
C PHE A 80 6.24 4.63 -13.50
N GLY A 81 6.12 3.71 -12.54
CA GLY A 81 4.92 2.92 -12.26
C GLY A 81 4.91 1.57 -12.97
N ILE A 82 4.08 0.66 -12.45
CA ILE A 82 3.77 -0.60 -13.13
C ILE A 82 2.48 -0.39 -13.93
N PRO A 83 2.47 -0.62 -15.26
CA PRO A 83 1.26 -0.53 -16.05
C PRO A 83 0.16 -1.44 -15.49
N PHE A 84 -1.09 -0.98 -15.56
CA PHE A 84 -2.26 -1.69 -15.02
C PHE A 84 -2.25 -3.19 -15.36
N SER A 85 -2.03 -3.53 -16.63
CA SER A 85 -2.06 -4.93 -17.09
C SER A 85 -0.87 -5.77 -16.63
N ALA A 86 0.24 -5.17 -16.20
CA ALA A 86 1.44 -5.88 -15.77
C ALA A 86 1.44 -6.19 -14.27
N ARG A 87 0.60 -5.51 -13.47
CA ARG A 87 0.46 -5.75 -12.02
C ARG A 87 0.06 -7.19 -11.71
N ARG A 88 -0.78 -7.78 -12.56
CA ARG A 88 -1.23 -9.17 -12.43
C ARG A 88 -0.07 -10.18 -12.36
N ASP A 89 1.01 -9.91 -13.09
CA ASP A 89 2.15 -10.81 -13.20
C ASP A 89 3.24 -10.40 -12.20
N ILE A 90 3.43 -9.09 -12.01
CA ILE A 90 4.55 -8.54 -11.23
C ILE A 90 4.27 -8.54 -9.73
N TRP A 91 3.07 -8.20 -9.26
CA TRP A 91 2.78 -8.14 -7.82
C TRP A 91 2.98 -9.48 -7.11
N PRO A 92 2.49 -10.64 -7.64
CA PRO A 92 2.75 -11.94 -7.01
C PRO A 92 4.24 -12.28 -6.92
N LEU A 93 5.03 -11.91 -7.94
CA LEU A 93 6.47 -12.16 -7.97
C LEU A 93 7.24 -11.36 -6.92
N ILE A 94 6.87 -10.09 -6.69
CA ILE A 94 7.55 -9.22 -5.72
C ILE A 94 7.17 -9.57 -4.28
N VAL A 95 5.86 -9.75 -4.03
CA VAL A 95 5.37 -10.04 -2.68
C VAL A 95 5.78 -11.45 -2.28
N GLY A 96 5.68 -12.39 -3.23
CA GLY A 96 5.96 -13.80 -3.04
C GLY A 96 4.95 -14.48 -2.11
N ASN A 97 5.22 -15.75 -1.81
CA ASN A 97 4.41 -16.58 -0.92
C ASN A 97 5.25 -17.05 0.29
N LYS A 98 5.64 -16.10 1.14
CA LYS A 98 6.54 -16.36 2.28
C LYS A 98 5.97 -17.37 3.28
N HIS A 99 4.65 -17.41 3.39
CA HIS A 99 3.91 -18.32 4.27
C HIS A 99 3.66 -19.69 3.64
N GLN A 100 4.10 -19.91 2.39
CA GLN A 100 3.94 -21.17 1.66
C GLN A 100 2.48 -21.65 1.62
N ILE A 101 1.54 -20.71 1.50
CA ILE A 101 0.12 -21.01 1.37
C ILE A 101 -0.08 -21.80 0.07
N THR A 102 -0.61 -23.01 0.15
CA THR A 102 -0.89 -23.85 -1.02
C THR A 102 -2.33 -23.64 -1.51
N LEU A 103 -2.60 -24.02 -2.76
CA LEU A 103 -3.96 -23.99 -3.31
C LEU A 103 -4.88 -24.93 -2.51
N GLU A 104 -4.37 -26.11 -2.15
CA GLU A 104 -5.06 -27.08 -1.30
C GLU A 104 -5.44 -26.48 0.06
N LEU A 105 -4.53 -25.74 0.72
CA LEU A 105 -4.86 -25.07 1.98
C LEU A 105 -5.96 -24.02 1.78
N PHE A 106 -5.87 -23.23 0.71
CA PHE A 106 -6.88 -22.22 0.40
C PHE A 106 -8.27 -22.85 0.20
N GLU A 107 -8.36 -23.94 -0.56
CA GLU A 107 -9.61 -24.67 -0.79
C GLU A 107 -10.17 -25.30 0.50
N ILE A 108 -9.32 -25.90 1.34
CA ILE A 108 -9.72 -26.44 2.64
C ILE A 108 -10.30 -25.34 3.54
N LEU A 109 -9.67 -24.16 3.58
CA LEU A 109 -10.15 -23.04 4.38
C LEU A 109 -11.49 -22.51 3.87
N GLN A 110 -11.69 -22.46 2.54
CA GLN A 110 -12.98 -22.08 1.94
C GLN A 110 -14.10 -23.06 2.35
N GLU A 111 -13.84 -24.36 2.33
CA GLU A 111 -14.81 -25.37 2.78
C GLU A 111 -15.13 -25.22 4.28
N GLN A 112 -14.10 -25.01 5.11
CA GLN A 112 -14.28 -24.79 6.56
C GLN A 112 -15.13 -23.55 6.86
N VAL A 113 -14.94 -22.46 6.12
CA VAL A 113 -15.74 -21.24 6.25
C VAL A 113 -17.21 -21.54 5.97
N GLN A 114 -17.53 -22.25 4.87
CA GLN A 114 -18.91 -22.60 4.54
C GLN A 114 -19.57 -23.39 5.66
N ASN A 115 -18.88 -24.36 6.25
CA ASN A 115 -19.36 -25.16 7.37
C ASN A 115 -19.64 -24.29 8.62
N ILE A 116 -18.73 -23.38 8.99
CA ILE A 116 -18.92 -22.50 10.15
C ILE A 116 -20.09 -21.52 9.93
N ILE A 117 -20.27 -21.00 8.71
CA ILE A 117 -21.38 -20.10 8.37
C ILE A 117 -22.73 -20.83 8.52
N ILE A 118 -22.83 -22.07 8.01
CA ILE A 118 -24.03 -22.92 8.11
C ILE A 118 -24.36 -23.22 9.58
N ASP A 119 -23.36 -23.68 10.34
CA ASP A 119 -23.51 -24.05 11.74
C ASP A 119 -23.63 -22.85 12.70
N ARG A 120 -23.31 -21.63 12.21
CA ARG A 120 -23.22 -20.37 12.97
C ARG A 120 -22.25 -20.45 14.17
N LYS A 121 -21.17 -21.23 14.06
CA LYS A 121 -20.20 -21.51 15.13
C LYS A 121 -18.97 -20.61 15.12
N TYR A 122 -19.16 -19.31 15.39
CA TYR A 122 -18.07 -18.31 15.38
C TYR A 122 -17.23 -18.26 16.69
N ASN A 123 -17.03 -19.39 17.35
CA ASN A 123 -16.61 -19.44 18.77
C ASN A 123 -15.08 -19.43 18.99
N TYR A 124 -14.28 -19.13 17.95
CA TYR A 124 -12.83 -19.17 18.02
C TYR A 124 -12.22 -17.85 17.56
N GLY A 125 -11.23 -17.35 18.31
CA GLY A 125 -10.57 -16.07 18.06
C GLY A 125 -11.58 -14.94 17.86
N ARG A 126 -11.41 -14.20 16.76
CA ARG A 126 -12.24 -13.08 16.31
C ARG A 126 -13.13 -13.46 15.13
N LEU A 127 -13.43 -14.74 14.91
CA LEU A 127 -14.22 -15.20 13.76
C LEU A 127 -15.61 -14.54 13.64
N ASP A 128 -16.21 -14.10 14.75
CA ASP A 128 -17.49 -13.40 14.74
C ASP A 128 -17.47 -12.09 13.93
N SER A 129 -16.28 -11.52 13.72
CA SER A 129 -16.06 -10.34 12.89
C SER A 129 -16.41 -10.55 11.41
N ILE A 130 -16.52 -11.78 10.91
CA ILE A 130 -17.00 -12.11 9.56
C ILE A 130 -18.33 -11.40 9.25
N LYS A 131 -19.21 -11.24 10.26
CA LYS A 131 -20.50 -10.55 10.12
C LYS A 131 -20.37 -9.07 9.71
N LEU A 132 -19.19 -8.47 9.89
CA LEU A 132 -18.90 -7.10 9.47
C LEU A 132 -18.59 -6.99 7.97
N ILE A 133 -18.20 -8.08 7.31
CA ILE A 133 -17.86 -8.10 5.88
C ILE A 133 -19.04 -7.61 5.05
N GLN A 134 -20.25 -8.11 5.31
CA GLN A 134 -21.46 -7.71 4.58
C GLN A 134 -21.74 -6.20 4.68
N LYS A 135 -21.48 -5.60 5.84
CA LYS A 135 -21.66 -4.15 6.04
C LYS A 135 -20.66 -3.35 5.20
N ASP A 136 -19.43 -3.84 5.08
CA ASP A 136 -18.40 -3.17 4.30
C ASP A 136 -18.59 -3.38 2.80
N LEU A 137 -19.01 -4.56 2.36
CA LEU A 137 -19.34 -4.84 0.96
C LEU A 137 -20.36 -3.83 0.39
N GLY A 138 -21.35 -3.41 1.19
CA GLY A 138 -22.35 -2.43 0.75
C GLY A 138 -21.81 -1.00 0.53
N ARG A 139 -20.63 -0.66 1.04
CA ARG A 139 -20.07 0.71 1.02
C ARG A 139 -18.70 0.83 0.35
N THR A 140 -17.99 -0.27 0.14
CA THR A 140 -16.64 -0.27 -0.46
C THR A 140 -16.71 0.09 -1.93
N PHE A 141 -15.98 1.14 -2.34
CA PHE A 141 -16.00 1.70 -3.70
C PHE A 141 -17.40 1.97 -4.26
N ASP A 142 -18.33 2.44 -3.42
CA ASP A 142 -19.64 2.94 -3.88
C ASP A 142 -19.52 4.33 -4.51
N VAL A 143 -18.76 4.39 -5.61
CA VAL A 143 -18.56 5.56 -6.45
C VAL A 143 -18.96 5.22 -7.89
N PRO A 144 -19.48 6.18 -8.70
CA PRO A 144 -20.06 5.87 -10.00
C PRO A 144 -19.18 5.05 -10.95
N SER A 145 -17.85 5.22 -10.90
CA SER A 145 -16.90 4.50 -11.75
C SER A 145 -16.69 3.03 -11.38
N LEU A 146 -17.01 2.62 -10.15
CA LEU A 146 -16.72 1.28 -9.61
C LEU A 146 -17.95 0.62 -8.94
N ARG A 147 -19.08 1.32 -8.95
CA ARG A 147 -20.34 0.83 -8.42
C ARG A 147 -20.77 -0.45 -9.13
N ASN A 148 -21.33 -1.38 -8.37
CA ASN A 148 -21.79 -2.71 -8.75
C ASN A 148 -20.69 -3.68 -9.21
N ILE A 149 -19.41 -3.41 -8.93
CA ILE A 149 -18.33 -4.36 -9.19
C ILE A 149 -18.14 -5.29 -7.98
N PHE A 150 -17.96 -4.68 -6.81
CA PHE A 150 -17.61 -5.35 -5.55
C PHE A 150 -18.80 -5.50 -4.59
N GLN A 151 -19.83 -4.67 -4.76
CA GLN A 151 -21.05 -4.70 -3.94
C GLN A 151 -21.92 -5.91 -4.27
N ILE A 152 -22.83 -6.26 -3.37
CA ILE A 152 -23.72 -7.43 -3.49
C ILE A 152 -24.39 -7.49 -4.87
N GLY A 153 -24.22 -8.61 -5.55
CA GLY A 153 -24.73 -8.85 -6.91
C GLY A 153 -23.77 -8.43 -8.03
N GLY A 154 -22.64 -7.79 -7.70
CA GLY A 154 -21.56 -7.48 -8.63
C GLY A 154 -20.70 -8.70 -8.98
N PRO A 155 -19.98 -8.67 -10.13
CA PRO A 155 -19.21 -9.81 -10.64
C PRO A 155 -18.10 -10.28 -9.70
N LEU A 156 -17.52 -9.39 -8.88
CA LEU A 156 -16.44 -9.74 -7.94
C LEU A 156 -16.91 -9.85 -6.49
N SER A 157 -18.20 -9.65 -6.21
CA SER A 157 -18.73 -9.65 -4.85
C SER A 157 -18.55 -11.00 -4.15
N GLY A 158 -18.79 -12.11 -4.86
CA GLY A 158 -18.64 -13.46 -4.31
C GLY A 158 -17.19 -13.78 -3.97
N SER A 159 -16.27 -13.54 -4.90
CA SER A 159 -14.83 -13.68 -4.69
C SER A 159 -14.32 -12.81 -3.54
N LEU A 160 -14.73 -11.54 -3.49
CA LEU A 160 -14.34 -10.61 -2.42
C LEU A 160 -14.80 -11.11 -1.05
N GLN A 161 -16.06 -11.54 -0.94
CA GLN A 161 -16.57 -12.11 0.29
C GLN A 161 -15.80 -13.38 0.69
N SER A 162 -15.63 -14.32 -0.25
CA SER A 162 -14.96 -15.59 -0.01
C SER A 162 -13.52 -15.41 0.48
N ILE A 163 -12.75 -14.50 -0.13
CA ILE A 163 -11.35 -14.25 0.24
C ILE A 163 -11.24 -13.68 1.66
N LEU A 164 -12.10 -12.73 2.01
CA LEU A 164 -12.10 -12.11 3.33
C LEU A 164 -12.52 -13.09 4.43
N GLU A 165 -13.54 -13.91 4.17
CA GLU A 165 -13.99 -14.95 5.11
C GLU A 165 -12.92 -16.04 5.27
N THR A 166 -12.29 -16.45 4.16
CA THR A 166 -11.18 -17.41 4.15
C THR A 166 -9.99 -16.88 4.94
N PHE A 167 -9.67 -15.59 4.83
CA PHE A 167 -8.65 -14.96 5.65
C PHE A 167 -8.99 -14.97 7.14
N CYS A 168 -10.25 -14.74 7.51
CA CYS A 168 -10.67 -14.83 8.91
C CYS A 168 -10.46 -16.24 9.46
N MET A 169 -10.69 -17.30 8.66
CA MET A 169 -10.38 -18.67 9.05
C MET A 169 -8.89 -18.94 9.14
N TYR A 170 -8.10 -18.38 8.22
CA TYR A 170 -6.64 -18.51 8.20
C TYR A 170 -5.96 -17.80 9.39
N ARG A 171 -6.45 -16.61 9.75
CA ARG A 171 -5.94 -15.76 10.84
C ARG A 171 -7.08 -15.34 11.78
N PRO A 172 -7.64 -16.28 12.56
CA PRO A 172 -8.75 -16.00 13.46
C PRO A 172 -8.34 -15.09 14.62
N ASP A 173 -7.05 -14.98 14.93
CA ASP A 173 -6.51 -14.00 15.88
C ASP A 173 -6.66 -12.55 15.39
N ILE A 174 -6.62 -12.33 14.07
CA ILE A 174 -6.89 -11.02 13.45
C ILE A 174 -8.39 -10.88 13.16
N GLY A 175 -8.99 -11.89 12.52
CA GLY A 175 -10.33 -11.84 11.98
C GLY A 175 -10.48 -10.78 10.87
N TYR A 176 -11.67 -10.21 10.77
CA TYR A 176 -11.99 -9.09 9.88
C TYR A 176 -11.95 -7.77 10.64
N ILE A 177 -11.27 -6.78 10.05
CA ILE A 177 -11.28 -5.40 10.51
C ILE A 177 -11.89 -4.54 9.42
N GLN A 178 -12.75 -3.61 9.83
CA GLN A 178 -13.42 -2.70 8.91
C GLN A 178 -12.41 -1.93 8.06
N GLY A 179 -12.62 -1.94 6.75
CA GLY A 179 -11.69 -1.37 5.78
C GLY A 179 -10.86 -2.41 5.00
N MET A 180 -10.73 -3.65 5.48
CA MET A 180 -9.99 -4.70 4.77
C MET A 180 -10.59 -5.05 3.40
N THR A 181 -11.90 -4.86 3.23
CA THR A 181 -12.56 -4.97 1.92
C THR A 181 -11.93 -4.09 0.85
N TYR A 182 -11.44 -2.88 1.18
CA TYR A 182 -10.81 -2.00 0.19
C TYR A 182 -9.51 -2.61 -0.34
N ILE A 183 -8.70 -3.22 0.54
CA ILE A 183 -7.44 -3.86 0.15
C ILE A 183 -7.72 -5.05 -0.78
N ALA A 184 -8.61 -5.95 -0.37
CA ALA A 184 -8.96 -7.13 -1.16
C ALA A 184 -9.61 -6.76 -2.51
N SER A 185 -10.43 -5.70 -2.56
CA SER A 185 -11.05 -5.22 -3.80
C SER A 185 -10.01 -4.69 -4.81
N ILE A 186 -9.01 -3.93 -4.33
CA ILE A 186 -7.92 -3.47 -5.20
C ILE A 186 -7.14 -4.66 -5.76
N LEU A 187 -6.80 -5.65 -4.93
CA LEU A 187 -6.09 -6.84 -5.39
C LEU A 187 -6.90 -7.65 -6.41
N LEU A 188 -8.18 -7.89 -6.16
CA LEU A 188 -9.10 -8.60 -7.07
C LEU A 188 -9.29 -7.90 -8.42
N THR A 189 -9.00 -6.61 -8.51
CA THR A 189 -9.03 -5.89 -9.79
C THR A 189 -7.96 -6.41 -10.76
N TYR A 190 -6.87 -6.97 -10.23
CA TYR A 190 -5.71 -7.39 -11.02
C TYR A 190 -5.45 -8.89 -10.98
N LEU A 191 -5.92 -9.58 -9.95
CA LEU A 191 -5.51 -10.94 -9.60
C LEU A 191 -6.71 -11.89 -9.52
N ASP A 192 -6.43 -13.19 -9.68
CA ASP A 192 -7.38 -14.23 -9.33
C ASP A 192 -7.52 -14.39 -7.81
N ASP A 193 -8.49 -15.20 -7.38
CA ASP A 193 -8.85 -15.35 -5.97
C ASP A 193 -7.68 -15.89 -5.13
N TYR A 194 -6.93 -16.85 -5.66
CA TYR A 194 -5.82 -17.48 -4.95
C TYR A 194 -4.62 -16.54 -4.78
N ASN A 195 -4.18 -15.85 -5.85
CA ASN A 195 -3.10 -14.87 -5.74
C ASN A 195 -3.53 -13.66 -4.90
N THR A 196 -4.79 -13.24 -4.99
CA THR A 196 -5.34 -12.22 -4.10
C THR A 196 -5.21 -12.67 -2.65
N PHE A 197 -5.63 -13.88 -2.31
CA PHE A 197 -5.57 -14.41 -0.96
C PHE A 197 -4.13 -14.45 -0.42
N ILE A 198 -3.17 -14.90 -1.23
CA ILE A 198 -1.74 -14.93 -0.85
C ILE A 198 -1.22 -13.53 -0.57
N ILE A 199 -1.43 -12.59 -1.49
CA ILE A 199 -0.89 -11.23 -1.35
C ILE A 199 -1.58 -10.49 -0.19
N PHE A 200 -2.90 -10.60 -0.09
CA PHE A 200 -3.68 -10.03 1.01
C PHE A 200 -3.19 -10.54 2.36
N SER A 201 -3.06 -11.87 2.50
CA SER A 201 -2.54 -12.50 3.72
C SER A 201 -1.13 -12.02 4.03
N SER A 202 -0.26 -11.97 3.01
CA SER A 202 1.12 -11.51 3.17
C SER A 202 1.21 -10.06 3.61
N LEU A 203 0.32 -9.17 3.13
CA LEU A 203 0.31 -7.75 3.48
C LEU A 203 -0.14 -7.50 4.93
N ILE A 204 -1.24 -8.12 5.33
CA ILE A 204 -1.81 -7.92 6.67
C ILE A 204 -0.91 -8.51 7.75
N THR A 205 -0.19 -9.58 7.41
CA THR A 205 0.71 -10.28 8.34
C THR A 205 2.16 -9.80 8.25
N GLN A 206 2.44 -8.71 7.51
CA GLN A 206 3.78 -8.11 7.54
C GLN A 206 4.09 -7.66 8.97
N PRO A 207 5.29 -7.95 9.51
CA PRO A 207 5.61 -7.64 10.90
C PRO A 207 5.36 -6.18 11.29
N GLN A 208 5.61 -5.22 10.40
CA GLN A 208 5.41 -3.79 10.67
C GLN A 208 3.94 -3.35 10.64
N LEU A 209 3.04 -4.15 10.06
CA LEU A 209 1.61 -3.85 9.94
C LEU A 209 0.75 -4.71 10.87
N LEU A 210 1.18 -5.94 11.15
CA LEU A 210 0.46 -6.91 11.96
C LEU A 210 -0.04 -6.34 13.31
N PRO A 211 0.75 -5.59 14.08
CA PRO A 211 0.28 -4.97 15.33
C PRO A 211 -0.94 -4.05 15.18
N ILE A 212 -1.03 -3.35 14.04
CA ILE A 212 -2.16 -2.47 13.72
C ILE A 212 -3.43 -3.31 13.54
N TYR A 213 -3.30 -4.45 12.86
CA TYR A 213 -4.41 -5.39 12.65
C TYR A 213 -4.75 -6.22 13.91
N LEU A 214 -3.80 -6.42 14.81
CA LEU A 214 -4.08 -6.97 16.14
C LEU A 214 -4.72 -5.95 17.09
N VAL A 215 -4.82 -4.68 16.68
CA VAL A 215 -5.43 -3.59 17.45
C VAL A 215 -4.74 -3.41 18.81
N ASP A 216 -3.41 -3.55 18.84
CA ASP A 216 -2.63 -3.28 20.05
C ASP A 216 -2.61 -1.77 20.31
N THR A 217 -3.34 -1.33 21.33
CA THR A 217 -3.52 0.09 21.65
C THR A 217 -2.22 0.78 22.04
N ASN A 218 -1.28 0.07 22.67
CA ASN A 218 0.01 0.64 23.05
C ASN A 218 0.84 0.93 21.80
N ILE A 219 0.84 -0.02 20.87
CA ILE A 219 1.53 0.12 19.59
C ILE A 219 0.90 1.21 18.73
N LEU A 220 -0.44 1.28 18.66
CA LEU A 220 -1.14 2.34 17.93
C LEU A 220 -0.75 3.73 18.46
N GLN A 221 -0.61 3.89 19.78
CA GLN A 221 -0.18 5.15 20.37
C GLN A 221 1.27 5.52 19.98
N ILE A 222 2.20 4.54 20.01
CA ILE A 222 3.58 4.74 19.52
C ILE A 222 3.57 5.18 18.06
N ILE A 223 2.75 4.55 17.21
CA ILE A 223 2.60 4.90 15.80
C ILE A 223 2.10 6.32 15.63
N PHE A 224 1.06 6.74 16.36
CA PHE A 224 0.55 8.11 16.31
C PHE A 224 1.61 9.12 16.73
N GLU A 225 2.37 8.85 17.79
CA GLU A 225 3.46 9.71 18.25
C GLU A 225 4.60 9.81 17.23
N GLN A 226 5.03 8.70 16.63
CA GLN A 226 6.08 8.72 15.60
C GLN A 226 5.60 9.45 14.35
N PHE A 227 4.35 9.24 13.92
CA PHE A 227 3.80 9.97 12.78
C PHE A 227 3.68 11.46 13.08
N GLN A 228 3.26 11.84 14.29
CA GLN A 228 3.24 13.23 14.73
C GLN A 228 4.63 13.88 14.69
N LYS A 229 5.70 13.15 15.06
CA LYS A 229 7.09 13.63 14.89
C LYS A 229 7.43 13.82 13.41
N LEU A 230 7.06 12.89 12.53
CA LEU A 230 7.28 13.04 11.08
C LEU A 230 6.60 14.28 10.51
N ILE A 231 5.37 14.60 10.94
CA ILE A 231 4.67 15.84 10.56
C ILE A 231 5.49 17.05 11.02
N LYS A 232 5.96 17.07 12.27
CA LYS A 232 6.72 18.19 12.81
C LYS A 232 8.04 18.43 12.08
N ILE A 233 8.72 17.36 11.66
CA ILE A 233 9.99 17.44 10.92
C ILE A 233 9.77 17.95 9.49
N ASN A 234 8.83 17.33 8.77
CA ASN A 234 8.65 17.60 7.33
C ASN A 234 7.77 18.82 7.04
N ILE A 235 6.74 19.07 7.84
CA ILE A 235 5.71 20.10 7.62
C ILE A 235 5.33 20.81 8.94
N PRO A 236 6.29 21.48 9.62
CA PRO A 236 6.08 22.07 10.94
C PRO A 236 4.93 23.08 11.02
N LYS A 237 4.67 23.83 9.95
CA LYS A 237 3.51 24.75 9.91
C LYS A 237 2.19 23.99 10.02
N THR A 238 2.06 22.90 9.27
CA THR A 238 0.89 22.02 9.28
C THR A 238 0.72 21.34 10.63
N TYR A 239 1.82 20.93 11.28
CA TYR A 239 1.80 20.41 12.64
C TYR A 239 1.09 21.36 13.62
N TYR A 240 1.48 22.64 13.63
CA TYR A 240 0.86 23.63 14.52
C TYR A 240 -0.57 23.96 14.11
N GLN A 241 -0.90 23.99 12.80
CA GLN A 241 -2.27 24.16 12.33
C GLN A 241 -3.20 23.05 12.83
N LEU A 242 -2.80 21.78 12.70
CA LEU A 242 -3.58 20.64 13.21
C LEU A 242 -3.80 20.76 14.72
N LYS A 243 -2.76 21.13 15.48
CA LYS A 243 -2.88 21.36 16.93
C LYS A 243 -3.82 22.52 17.27
N ASN A 244 -3.78 23.62 16.52
CA ASN A 244 -4.70 24.74 16.72
C ASN A 244 -6.17 24.37 16.46
N TYR A 245 -6.42 23.43 15.54
CA TYR A 245 -7.75 22.90 15.27
C TYR A 245 -8.15 21.72 16.16
N ASN A 246 -7.34 21.34 17.15
CA ASN A 246 -7.54 20.16 18.00
C ASN A 246 -7.71 18.86 17.18
N ILE A 247 -6.91 18.69 16.12
CA ILE A 247 -6.86 17.48 15.32
C ILE A 247 -5.61 16.68 15.71
N ASP A 248 -5.83 15.45 16.16
CA ASP A 248 -4.78 14.48 16.46
C ASP A 248 -4.62 13.46 15.33
N CYS A 249 -3.44 12.84 15.26
CA CYS A 249 -3.14 11.86 14.21
C CYS A 249 -4.10 10.66 14.24
N SER A 250 -4.61 10.30 15.41
CA SER A 250 -5.59 9.21 15.59
C SER A 250 -6.91 9.47 14.85
N ASN A 251 -7.26 10.72 14.53
CA ASN A 251 -8.50 11.05 13.84
C ASN A 251 -8.53 10.59 12.36
N PHE A 252 -7.36 10.38 11.74
CA PHE A 252 -7.29 10.06 10.31
C PHE A 252 -6.29 8.94 9.98
N LEU A 253 -5.18 8.81 10.72
CA LEU A 253 -4.08 7.94 10.35
C LEU A 253 -4.44 6.45 10.38
N LEU A 254 -5.23 6.01 11.38
CA LEU A 254 -5.59 4.60 11.50
C LEU A 254 -6.34 4.11 10.27
N GLU A 255 -7.30 4.89 9.78
CA GLU A 255 -8.06 4.56 8.57
C GLU A 255 -7.17 4.53 7.33
N TRP A 256 -6.24 5.48 7.21
CA TRP A 256 -5.29 5.51 6.10
C TRP A 256 -4.41 4.26 6.08
N ILE A 257 -3.85 3.85 7.23
CA ILE A 257 -2.90 2.73 7.27
C ILE A 257 -3.61 1.38 7.20
N ILE A 258 -4.74 1.19 7.90
CA ILE A 258 -5.45 -0.10 7.91
C ILE A 258 -6.10 -0.44 6.56
N THR A 259 -6.29 0.57 5.71
CA THR A 259 -6.76 0.40 4.33
C THR A 259 -5.63 0.50 3.31
N LEU A 260 -4.39 0.71 3.75
CA LEU A 260 -3.23 0.97 2.88
C LEU A 260 -3.52 2.09 1.86
N PHE A 261 -4.21 3.13 2.32
CA PHE A 261 -4.76 4.27 1.57
C PHE A 261 -5.84 3.94 0.52
N ALA A 262 -6.27 2.68 0.40
CA ALA A 262 -7.25 2.25 -0.59
C ALA A 262 -8.64 2.87 -0.40
N LYS A 263 -8.98 3.30 0.81
CA LYS A 263 -10.24 3.99 1.10
C LYS A 263 -10.23 5.48 0.79
N PRO A 264 -9.25 6.28 1.27
CA PRO A 264 -9.25 7.73 1.02
C PRO A 264 -8.80 8.13 -0.39
N LEU A 265 -8.01 7.30 -1.09
CA LEU A 265 -7.43 7.65 -2.38
C LEU A 265 -8.07 6.89 -3.56
N ASN A 266 -7.94 7.46 -4.75
CA ASN A 266 -8.35 6.81 -6.00
C ASN A 266 -7.53 5.51 -6.22
N PRO A 267 -8.17 4.39 -6.65
CA PRO A 267 -7.49 3.13 -6.96
C PRO A 267 -6.26 3.21 -7.87
N ASP A 268 -6.23 4.14 -8.83
CA ASP A 268 -5.06 4.31 -9.72
C ASP A 268 -3.85 4.81 -8.92
N ILE A 269 -4.05 5.80 -8.05
CA ILE A 269 -3.04 6.34 -7.13
C ILE A 269 -2.61 5.25 -6.13
N VAL A 270 -3.57 4.49 -5.60
CA VAL A 270 -3.29 3.38 -4.67
C VAL A 270 -2.41 2.34 -5.32
N GLY A 271 -2.68 1.98 -6.58
CA GLY A 271 -1.83 1.10 -7.37
C GLY A 271 -0.38 1.61 -7.44
N ARG A 272 -0.17 2.92 -7.67
CA ARG A 272 1.18 3.53 -7.71
C ARG A 272 1.89 3.51 -6.36
N ILE A 273 1.15 3.75 -5.28
CA ILE A 273 1.68 3.68 -3.91
C ILE A 273 2.09 2.24 -3.60
N TRP A 274 1.27 1.26 -3.98
CA TRP A 274 1.53 -0.15 -3.73
C TRP A 274 2.67 -0.71 -4.58
N ASP A 275 2.80 -0.27 -5.85
CA ASP A 275 3.96 -0.55 -6.69
C ASP A 275 5.25 -0.18 -5.92
N ARG A 276 5.31 1.03 -5.35
CA ARG A 276 6.45 1.49 -4.53
C ARG A 276 6.57 0.71 -3.21
N MET A 277 5.46 0.46 -2.52
CA MET A 277 5.45 -0.25 -1.23
C MET A 277 5.96 -1.68 -1.36
N PHE A 278 5.65 -2.41 -2.43
CA PHE A 278 6.11 -3.78 -2.61
C PHE A 278 7.64 -3.85 -2.84
N PHE A 279 8.21 -2.87 -3.54
CA PHE A 279 9.66 -2.81 -3.76
C PHE A 279 10.43 -2.21 -2.60
N CYS A 280 9.97 -1.06 -2.12
CA CYS A 280 10.65 -0.27 -1.11
C CYS A 280 10.28 -0.79 0.28
N GLY A 281 9.02 -1.03 0.58
CA GLY A 281 8.54 -1.48 1.89
C GLY A 281 7.51 -0.52 2.48
N THR A 282 7.09 -0.81 3.71
CA THR A 282 5.94 -0.15 4.35
C THR A 282 6.18 1.31 4.73
N ASN A 283 7.44 1.78 4.74
CA ASN A 283 7.72 3.20 5.00
C ASN A 283 7.06 4.15 3.99
N VAL A 284 6.78 3.65 2.79
CA VAL A 284 6.07 4.36 1.72
C VAL A 284 4.71 4.83 2.23
N LEU A 285 4.04 4.08 3.10
CA LEU A 285 2.75 4.47 3.70
C LEU A 285 2.89 5.71 4.59
N TRP A 286 3.94 5.77 5.42
CA TRP A 286 4.20 6.94 6.26
C TRP A 286 4.55 8.16 5.41
N LYS A 287 5.40 7.99 4.39
CA LYS A 287 5.74 9.06 3.45
C LYS A 287 4.51 9.56 2.69
N THR A 288 3.64 8.66 2.27
CA THR A 288 2.36 8.99 1.62
C THR A 288 1.50 9.86 2.53
N GLY A 289 1.38 9.52 3.81
CA GLY A 289 0.62 10.31 4.78
C GLY A 289 1.15 11.74 4.94
N ILE A 290 2.47 11.91 5.01
CA ILE A 290 3.10 13.24 5.11
C ILE A 290 2.92 14.05 3.81
N ALA A 291 3.15 13.43 2.66
CA ALA A 291 2.96 14.07 1.36
C ALA A 291 1.49 14.51 1.16
N LEU A 292 0.55 13.66 1.53
CA LEU A 292 -0.88 13.94 1.46
C LEU A 292 -1.25 15.13 2.37
N LEU A 293 -0.79 15.14 3.62
CA LEU A 293 -1.01 16.27 4.53
C LEU A 293 -0.44 17.58 3.98
N LYS A 294 0.76 17.54 3.40
CA LYS A 294 1.40 18.72 2.81
C LYS A 294 0.55 19.33 1.70
N LEU A 295 0.07 18.49 0.76
CA LEU A 295 -0.77 18.94 -0.36
C LEU A 295 -2.12 19.51 0.09
N LEU A 296 -2.70 18.96 1.15
CA LEU A 296 -4.00 19.39 1.66
C LEU A 296 -3.92 20.61 2.60
N SER A 297 -2.74 20.87 3.18
CA SER A 297 -2.55 21.84 4.27
C SER A 297 -3.01 23.27 3.95
N SER A 298 -2.91 23.69 2.68
CA SER A 298 -3.37 25.01 2.23
C SER A 298 -4.88 25.20 2.29
N GLN A 299 -5.63 24.09 2.38
CA GLN A 299 -7.10 24.07 2.42
C GLN A 299 -7.65 23.89 3.84
N PHE A 300 -6.78 23.71 4.85
CA PHE A 300 -7.21 23.56 6.24
C PHE A 300 -7.78 24.89 6.76
N LYS A 301 -8.95 24.84 7.40
CA LYS A 301 -9.67 26.05 7.88
C LYS A 301 -10.14 25.94 9.32
N ASP A 302 -10.74 24.82 9.67
CA ASP A 302 -11.30 24.53 11.00
C ASP A 302 -11.34 23.01 11.22
N LEU A 303 -11.77 22.57 12.41
CA LEU A 303 -11.83 21.16 12.80
C LEU A 303 -12.67 20.32 11.82
N GLU A 304 -13.91 20.73 11.53
CA GLU A 304 -14.87 19.92 10.78
C GLU A 304 -14.49 19.83 9.30
N SER A 305 -14.18 20.98 8.68
CA SER A 305 -13.80 21.03 7.27
C SER A 305 -12.48 20.31 7.00
N THR A 306 -11.52 20.40 7.91
CA THR A 306 -10.23 19.71 7.80
C THR A 306 -10.41 18.20 7.96
N LEU A 307 -11.18 17.73 8.94
CA LEU A 307 -11.46 16.30 9.09
C LEU A 307 -12.20 15.73 7.88
N HIS A 308 -13.16 16.48 7.31
CA HIS A 308 -13.83 16.08 6.08
C HIS A 308 -12.83 15.96 4.91
N LEU A 309 -11.94 16.94 4.74
CA LEU A 309 -10.92 16.92 3.70
C LEU A 309 -9.95 15.74 3.85
N LEU A 310 -9.54 15.41 5.08
CA LEU A 310 -8.66 14.28 5.37
C LEU A 310 -9.33 12.92 5.12
N LYS A 311 -10.65 12.87 5.24
CA LYS A 311 -11.46 11.67 4.95
C LYS A 311 -11.68 11.45 3.45
N TYR A 312 -11.83 12.54 2.69
CA TYR A 312 -12.10 12.51 1.25
C TYR A 312 -11.15 13.43 0.48
N PRO A 313 -9.85 13.14 0.49
CA PRO A 313 -8.86 14.01 -0.14
C PRO A 313 -8.98 13.98 -1.66
N THR A 314 -8.83 15.15 -2.29
CA THR A 314 -8.67 15.26 -3.75
C THR A 314 -7.26 15.71 -4.04
N VAL A 315 -6.47 14.84 -4.67
CA VAL A 315 -5.05 15.10 -4.98
C VAL A 315 -4.68 14.60 -6.37
N ASN A 316 -3.74 15.28 -7.01
CA ASN A 316 -3.15 14.82 -8.27
C ASN A 316 -2.13 13.71 -8.01
N GLU A 317 -2.14 12.65 -8.81
CA GLU A 317 -1.21 11.52 -8.70
C GLU A 317 0.26 11.98 -8.74
N ASN A 318 0.64 12.79 -9.74
CA ASN A 318 2.04 13.18 -9.92
C ASN A 318 2.51 14.10 -8.79
N GLU A 319 1.66 15.01 -8.34
CA GLU A 319 1.99 15.89 -7.20
C GLU A 319 2.21 15.07 -5.93
N LEU A 320 1.33 14.10 -5.65
CA LEU A 320 1.47 13.23 -4.48
C LEU A 320 2.75 12.39 -4.55
N LEU A 321 3.04 11.77 -5.70
CA LEU A 321 4.23 10.93 -5.87
C LEU A 321 5.53 11.75 -5.83
N ASN A 322 5.51 13.00 -6.31
CA ASN A 322 6.64 13.92 -6.21
C ASN A 322 6.87 14.34 -4.76
N GLU A 323 5.83 14.73 -4.04
CA GLU A 323 5.94 15.11 -2.62
C GLU A 323 6.38 13.94 -1.74
N LEU A 324 5.91 12.73 -2.03
CA LEU A 324 6.34 11.50 -1.34
C LEU A 324 7.86 11.30 -1.41
N ASN A 325 8.47 11.58 -2.57
CA ASN A 325 9.92 11.45 -2.76
C ASN A 325 10.73 12.46 -1.94
N LEU A 326 10.12 13.58 -1.54
CA LEU A 326 10.76 14.64 -0.75
C LEU A 326 10.62 14.44 0.76
N VAL A 327 9.85 13.44 1.20
CA VAL A 327 9.63 13.20 2.64
C VAL A 327 10.90 12.62 3.28
N GLU A 328 11.43 13.38 4.24
CA GLU A 328 12.46 12.94 5.17
C GLU A 328 11.89 11.87 6.10
N TYR A 329 12.61 10.76 6.21
CA TYR A 329 12.26 9.64 7.08
C TYR A 329 13.46 9.27 7.94
N PRO A 330 13.64 9.96 9.08
CA PRO A 330 14.81 9.81 9.94
C PRO A 330 15.04 8.39 10.46
N ASP A 331 16.31 8.04 10.69
CA ASP A 331 16.71 6.69 11.13
C ASP A 331 16.11 6.29 12.48
N ASP A 332 15.95 7.22 13.42
CA ASP A 332 15.35 6.94 14.74
C ASP A 332 13.87 6.57 14.62
N VAL A 333 13.11 7.32 13.82
CA VAL A 333 11.71 6.99 13.50
C VAL A 333 11.63 5.67 12.75
N SER A 334 12.53 5.46 11.79
CA SER A 334 12.62 4.20 11.04
C SER A 334 12.89 3.01 11.97
N GLN A 335 13.82 3.14 12.91
CA GLN A 335 14.17 2.10 13.87
C GLN A 335 13.01 1.78 14.80
N ILE A 336 12.37 2.82 15.36
CA ILE A 336 11.22 2.63 16.26
C ILE A 336 10.09 1.93 15.51
N LEU A 337 9.67 2.43 14.35
CA LEU A 337 8.60 1.83 13.56
C LEU A 337 8.97 0.43 13.05
N SER A 338 10.25 0.17 12.77
CA SER A 338 10.72 -1.17 12.37
C SER A 338 10.82 -2.14 13.54
N SER A 339 10.98 -1.66 14.77
CA SER A 339 11.01 -2.48 15.99
C SER A 339 9.63 -2.91 16.47
N ILE A 340 8.55 -2.39 15.87
CA ILE A 340 7.17 -2.76 16.18
C ILE A 340 6.83 -4.11 15.55
N GLN A 341 7.61 -5.15 15.86
CA GLN A 341 7.37 -6.51 15.40
C GLN A 341 6.86 -7.32 16.59
N ILE A 342 5.83 -8.13 16.37
CA ILE A 342 5.30 -9.09 17.34
C ILE A 342 5.90 -10.46 17.05
#